data_AF-A0A645FCB1-F1
#
_entry.id   AF-A0A645FCB1-F1
#
_cell.length_a   1.000
_cell.length_b   1.000
_cell.length_c   1.000
_cell.angle_alpha   90.00
_cell.angle_beta   90.00
_cell.angle_gamma   90.00
#
_symmetry.space_group_name_H-M   'P 1'
#
loop_
_entity.id
_entity.type
_entity.pdbx_description
1 polymer ?
#
loop_
_entity_poly.entity_id
_entity_poly.type
_entity_poly.pdbx_seq_one_letter_code
_entity_poly.pdbx_strand_id
1 'polypeptide(L)'
;MGVSNQLTKIKGTSNAVGKGSEVTNLLNNMPELTGSNRDKLLSTTQNSELRKIVDQLYRPGATIGDGGTASKLVQEFYEGSSTHLIKAQERLNQLNNLAKSGNLGFNDLDILEALRNDLNNAINLFK
;
A
#
# COMPACT_ATOMS: atom_id res chain seq x y z
N MET A 1 -45.89 13.60 14.64
CA MET A 1 -45.00 14.46 13.82
C MET A 1 -43.59 14.27 14.35
N GLY A 2 -42.61 13.65 13.70
CA GLY A 2 -42.48 12.96 12.43
C GLY A 2 -41.09 12.31 12.46
N VAL A 3 -41.06 10.99 12.22
CA VAL A 3 -39.94 10.13 11.79
C VAL A 3 -38.53 10.30 12.39
N SER A 4 -38.16 9.31 13.20
CA SER A 4 -36.80 8.76 13.34
C SER A 4 -36.13 8.57 11.98
N ASN A 5 -34.86 8.96 11.85
CA ASN A 5 -34.01 8.45 10.77
C ASN A 5 -32.91 7.55 11.35
N GLN A 6 -33.30 6.30 11.58
CA GLN A 6 -32.39 5.17 11.55
C GLN A 6 -32.01 4.97 10.08
N LEU A 7 -30.81 5.40 9.67
CA LEU A 7 -30.26 4.96 8.38
C LEU A 7 -29.74 3.53 8.55
N THR A 8 -30.68 2.63 8.34
CA THR A 8 -30.54 1.20 8.14
C THR A 8 -29.55 0.87 7.02
N LYS A 9 -28.59 0.00 7.36
CA LYS A 9 -28.32 -1.25 6.63
C LYS A 9 -27.82 -1.11 5.18
N ILE A 10 -26.52 -0.89 5.02
CA ILE A 10 -25.82 -1.24 3.77
C ILE A 10 -25.44 -2.74 3.86
N LYS A 11 -26.39 -3.62 3.54
CA LYS A 11 -26.09 -5.02 3.19
C LYS A 11 -25.64 -5.03 1.73
N GLY A 12 -24.34 -5.22 1.52
CA GLY A 12 -23.70 -5.37 0.21
C GLY A 12 -22.64 -4.29 -0.01
N THR A 13 -21.37 -4.71 -0.19
CA THR A 13 -20.13 -3.92 -0.42
C THR A 13 -19.15 -3.72 0.75
N SER A 14 -19.16 -4.58 1.77
CA SER A 14 -18.13 -4.55 2.85
C SER A 14 -16.72 -5.05 2.45
N ASN A 15 -16.45 -5.33 1.17
CA ASN A 15 -15.20 -6.01 0.76
C ASN A 15 -14.14 -5.11 0.09
N ALA A 16 -14.32 -3.79 0.01
CA ALA A 16 -13.33 -2.91 -0.64
C ALA A 16 -12.78 -1.76 0.23
N VAL A 17 -13.36 -1.51 1.41
CA VAL A 17 -12.99 -0.36 2.28
C VAL A 17 -12.39 -0.81 3.64
N GLY A 18 -12.30 -2.12 3.89
CA GLY A 18 -11.92 -2.66 5.21
C GLY A 18 -10.62 -3.47 5.28
N LYS A 19 -9.89 -3.65 4.17
CA LYS A 19 -8.57 -4.30 4.23
C LYS A 19 -7.53 -3.22 4.49
N GLY A 20 -7.04 -3.13 5.73
CA GLY A 20 -5.91 -2.28 6.06
C GLY A 20 -4.70 -2.59 5.17
N SER A 21 -3.81 -1.62 5.01
CA SER A 21 -2.56 -1.75 4.24
C SER A 21 -1.87 -3.08 4.54
N GLU A 22 -1.64 -3.90 3.51
CA GLU A 22 -0.99 -5.20 3.65
C GLU A 22 0.45 -5.03 4.14
N VAL A 23 1.10 -3.93 3.75
CA VAL A 23 2.39 -3.55 4.34
C VAL A 23 2.25 -3.32 5.85
N THR A 24 1.23 -2.61 6.29
CA THR A 24 1.03 -2.36 7.73
C THR A 24 0.77 -3.68 8.48
N ASN A 25 -0.02 -4.59 7.90
CA ASN A 25 -0.27 -5.91 8.48
C ASN A 25 1.01 -6.74 8.58
N LEU A 26 1.83 -6.76 7.52
CA LEU A 26 3.14 -7.42 7.52
C LEU A 26 4.05 -6.89 8.62
N LEU A 27 4.20 -5.56 8.69
CA LEU A 27 5.10 -4.91 9.65
C LEU A 27 4.62 -5.03 11.10
N ASN A 28 3.32 -5.16 11.35
CA ASN A 28 2.78 -5.41 12.69
C ASN A 28 3.17 -6.79 13.24
N ASN A 29 3.52 -7.74 12.37
CA ASN A 29 4.04 -9.06 12.75
C ASN A 29 5.56 -9.07 12.96
N MET A 30 6.24 -7.93 12.83
CA MET A 30 7.69 -7.75 13.02
C MET A 30 7.95 -6.74 14.16
N PRO A 31 7.61 -7.07 15.42
CA PRO A 31 7.62 -6.13 16.55
C PRO A 31 9.02 -5.60 16.90
N GLU A 32 10.08 -6.26 16.45
CA GLU A 32 11.47 -5.83 16.60
C GLU A 32 11.82 -4.61 15.73
N LEU A 33 11.05 -4.35 14.67
CA LEU A 33 11.28 -3.21 13.79
C LEU A 33 10.69 -1.94 14.38
N THR A 34 11.50 -0.88 14.45
CA THR A 34 11.14 0.40 15.05
C THR A 34 11.13 1.52 14.00
N GLY A 35 10.49 2.64 14.34
CA GLY A 35 10.37 3.81 13.46
C GLY A 35 9.12 3.79 12.56
N SER A 36 9.13 4.61 11.53
CA SER A 36 8.04 4.69 10.54
C SER A 36 7.99 3.44 9.66
N ASN A 37 6.88 3.23 8.93
CA ASN A 37 6.81 2.11 7.98
C ASN A 37 7.94 2.15 6.94
N ARG A 38 8.37 3.36 6.53
CA ARG A 38 9.55 3.55 5.70
C ARG A 38 10.81 2.97 6.36
N ASP A 39 11.05 3.32 7.62
CA ASP A 39 12.25 2.89 8.36
C ASP A 39 12.25 1.37 8.54
N LYS A 40 11.11 0.82 8.92
CA LYS A 40 10.93 -0.63 9.06
C LYS A 40 11.21 -1.35 7.75
N LEU A 41 10.53 -0.97 6.65
CA LEU A 41 10.76 -1.57 5.33
C LEU A 41 12.23 -1.47 4.89
N LEU A 42 12.83 -0.29 4.98
CA LEU A 42 14.23 -0.11 4.64
C LEU A 42 15.19 -0.75 5.65
N SER A 43 14.77 -1.15 6.84
CA SER A 43 15.66 -1.93 7.72
C SER A 43 15.64 -3.42 7.37
N THR A 44 14.51 -3.93 6.88
CA THR A 44 14.30 -5.37 6.65
C THR A 44 14.50 -5.81 5.19
N THR A 45 14.31 -4.93 4.21
CA THR A 45 14.51 -5.27 2.79
C THR A 45 15.98 -5.51 2.45
N GLN A 46 16.31 -6.73 2.02
CA GLN A 46 17.66 -7.16 1.70
C GLN A 46 18.01 -6.98 0.22
N ASN A 47 17.08 -7.30 -0.68
CA ASN A 47 17.29 -7.15 -2.12
C ASN A 47 17.42 -5.67 -2.49
N SER A 48 18.55 -5.32 -3.11
CA SER A 48 18.88 -3.92 -3.43
C SER A 48 17.94 -3.27 -4.45
N GLU A 49 17.34 -4.05 -5.35
CA GLU A 49 16.37 -3.54 -6.32
C GLU A 49 15.02 -3.29 -5.64
N LEU A 50 14.53 -4.23 -4.84
CA LEU A 50 13.32 -4.05 -4.04
C LEU A 50 13.46 -2.85 -3.10
N ARG A 51 14.62 -2.69 -2.45
CA ARG A 51 14.92 -1.58 -1.56
C ARG A 51 14.82 -0.22 -2.26
N LYS A 52 15.27 -0.11 -3.51
CA LYS A 52 15.12 1.11 -4.32
C LYS A 52 13.65 1.40 -4.63
N ILE A 53 12.86 0.37 -4.90
CA ILE A 53 11.42 0.52 -5.12
C ILE A 53 10.73 1.00 -3.83
N VAL A 54 11.06 0.40 -2.67
CA VAL A 54 10.58 0.83 -1.35
C VAL A 54 10.89 2.31 -1.10
N ASP A 55 12.13 2.75 -1.31
CA ASP A 55 12.54 4.14 -1.09
C ASP A 55 11.75 5.14 -1.96
N GLN A 56 11.36 4.73 -3.17
CA GLN A 56 10.53 5.55 -4.04
C GLN A 56 9.05 5.55 -3.64
N LEU A 57 8.54 4.44 -3.11
CA LEU A 57 7.15 4.29 -2.68
C LEU A 57 6.88 4.98 -1.35
N TYR A 58 7.86 4.98 -0.44
CA TYR A 58 7.79 5.55 0.90
C TYR A 58 8.82 6.69 1.03
N ARG A 59 8.39 7.92 0.72
CA ARG A 59 9.28 9.09 0.77
C ARG A 59 9.53 9.55 2.22
N PRO A 60 10.72 10.10 2.54
CA PRO A 60 10.97 10.71 3.84
C PRO A 60 9.94 11.79 4.17
N GLY A 61 9.41 11.76 5.40
CA GLY A 61 8.45 12.75 5.89
C GLY A 61 7.02 12.62 5.36
N ALA A 62 6.68 11.57 4.60
CA ALA A 62 5.30 11.33 4.17
C ALA A 62 4.41 10.96 5.37
N THR A 63 3.29 11.67 5.54
CA THR A 63 2.39 11.52 6.69
C THR A 63 0.99 10.99 6.34
N ILE A 64 0.69 10.84 5.04
CA ILE A 64 -0.63 10.38 4.58
C ILE A 64 -0.74 8.86 4.72
N GLY A 65 -1.73 8.40 5.49
CA GLY A 65 -1.97 6.98 5.74
C GLY A 65 -0.74 6.29 6.33
N ASP A 66 -0.26 5.25 5.66
CA ASP A 66 0.95 4.52 6.03
C ASP A 66 2.27 5.18 5.54
N GLY A 67 2.18 6.36 4.91
CA GLY A 67 3.30 7.07 4.29
C GLY A 67 3.66 6.58 2.87
N GLY A 68 2.96 5.55 2.38
CA GLY A 68 3.18 4.95 1.07
C GLY A 68 2.42 5.64 -0.07
N THR A 69 2.91 5.44 -1.29
CA THR A 69 2.26 5.93 -2.53
C THR A 69 0.84 5.37 -2.70
N ALA A 70 0.56 4.14 -2.25
CA ALA A 70 -0.77 3.56 -2.29
C ALA A 70 -1.77 4.36 -1.42
N SER A 71 -1.42 4.67 -0.17
CA SER A 71 -2.23 5.53 0.70
C SER A 71 -2.47 6.91 0.10
N LYS A 72 -1.44 7.52 -0.50
CA LYS A 72 -1.60 8.81 -1.18
C LYS A 72 -2.55 8.72 -2.37
N LEU A 73 -2.48 7.63 -3.14
CA LEU A 73 -3.35 7.42 -4.29
C LEU A 73 -4.83 7.22 -3.89
N VAL A 74 -5.08 6.54 -2.76
CA VAL A 74 -6.43 6.45 -2.17
C VAL A 74 -6.94 7.83 -1.76
N GLN A 75 -6.12 8.65 -1.11
CA GLN A 75 -6.49 10.04 -0.77
C GLN A 75 -6.85 10.84 -2.03
N GLU A 76 -6.00 10.79 -3.05
CA GLU A 76 -6.18 11.48 -4.33
C GLU A 76 -7.49 11.10 -5.03
N PHE A 77 -7.87 9.82 -4.96
CA PHE A 77 -9.15 9.35 -5.49
C PHE A 77 -10.33 10.10 -4.87
N TYR A 78 -10.35 10.22 -3.53
CA TYR A 78 -11.40 10.96 -2.82
C TYR A 78 -11.33 12.48 -3.04
N GLU A 79 -10.14 13.02 -3.32
CA GLU A 79 -9.94 14.42 -3.69
C GLU A 79 -10.36 14.71 -5.16
N GLY A 80 -10.65 13.68 -5.95
CA GLY A 80 -11.10 13.82 -7.34
C GLY A 80 -10.01 14.18 -8.34
N SER A 81 -8.73 14.07 -7.97
CA SER A 81 -7.59 14.32 -8.87
C SER A 81 -6.41 13.44 -8.48
N SER A 82 -5.64 12.96 -9.47
CA SER A 82 -4.43 12.17 -9.19
C SER A 82 -3.18 12.73 -9.85
N THR A 83 -2.13 12.85 -9.05
CA THR A 83 -0.77 13.13 -9.50
C THR A 83 0.16 11.92 -9.34
N HIS A 84 -0.28 10.88 -8.61
CA HIS A 84 0.54 9.70 -8.30
C HIS A 84 0.19 8.43 -9.11
N LEU A 85 -0.92 8.39 -9.87
CA LEU A 85 -1.39 7.19 -10.57
C LEU A 85 -0.35 6.59 -11.53
N ILE A 86 0.25 7.40 -12.41
CA ILE A 86 1.25 6.93 -13.39
C ILE A 86 2.45 6.31 -12.66
N LYS A 87 2.98 7.00 -11.64
CA LYS A 87 4.10 6.51 -10.84
C LYS A 87 3.76 5.19 -10.14
N ALA A 88 2.55 5.05 -9.60
CA ALA A 88 2.09 3.83 -8.95
C ALA A 88 2.04 2.65 -9.95
N GLN A 89 1.53 2.87 -11.16
CA GLN A 89 1.50 1.85 -12.22
C GLN A 89 2.90 1.42 -12.64
N GLU A 90 3.84 2.36 -12.79
CA GLU A 90 5.24 2.05 -13.08
C GLU A 90 5.88 1.20 -11.98
N ARG A 91 5.69 1.55 -10.70
CA ARG A 91 6.26 0.77 -9.60
C ARG A 91 5.62 -0.63 -9.50
N LEU A 92 4.31 -0.75 -9.72
CA LEU A 92 3.65 -2.06 -9.79
C LEU A 92 4.24 -2.93 -10.89
N ASN A 93 4.51 -2.37 -12.07
CA ASN A 93 5.16 -3.08 -13.17
C ASN A 93 6.58 -3.53 -12.80
N GLN A 94 7.36 -2.69 -12.12
CA GLN A 94 8.69 -3.07 -11.65
C GLN A 94 8.64 -4.21 -10.62
N LEU A 95 7.73 -4.16 -9.65
CA LEU A 95 7.53 -5.25 -8.69
C LEU A 95 7.12 -6.54 -9.39
N ASN A 96 6.22 -6.47 -10.39
CA ASN A 96 5.83 -7.64 -11.18
C ASN A 96 7.02 -8.26 -11.95
N ASN A 97 7.92 -7.43 -12.46
CA ASN A 97 9.13 -7.90 -13.14
C ASN A 97 10.14 -8.51 -12.16
N LEU A 98 10.33 -7.88 -11.00
CA LEU A 98 11.22 -8.39 -9.95
C LEU A 98 10.73 -9.74 -9.41
N ALA A 99 9.43 -9.90 -9.22
CA ALA A 99 8.83 -11.19 -8.82
C ALA A 99 9.14 -12.32 -9.80
N LYS A 100 9.12 -12.03 -11.11
CA LYS A 100 9.43 -13.01 -12.17
C LYS A 100 10.92 -13.39 -12.23
N SER A 101 11.80 -12.57 -11.67
CA SER A 101 13.25 -12.85 -11.69
C SER A 101 13.65 -14.06 -10.83
N GLY A 102 12.82 -14.44 -9.84
CA GLY A 102 13.08 -15.56 -8.93
C GLY A 102 14.21 -15.35 -7.91
N ASN A 103 14.78 -14.14 -7.84
CA ASN A 103 16.00 -13.85 -7.05
C ASN A 103 15.71 -13.17 -5.69
N LEU A 104 14.59 -13.48 -5.05
CA LEU A 104 14.20 -12.89 -3.76
C LEU A 104 14.18 -13.95 -2.66
N GLY A 105 14.71 -13.57 -1.48
CA GLY A 105 14.52 -14.34 -0.26
C GLY A 105 13.08 -14.22 0.26
N PHE A 106 12.66 -15.13 1.15
CA PHE A 106 11.28 -15.19 1.65
C PHE A 106 10.78 -13.86 2.24
N ASN A 107 11.60 -13.19 3.06
CA ASN A 107 11.25 -11.88 3.63
C ASN A 107 11.01 -10.80 2.56
N ASP A 108 11.86 -10.77 1.52
CA ASP A 108 11.69 -9.81 0.42
C ASP A 108 10.49 -10.15 -0.46
N LEU A 109 10.14 -11.44 -0.61
CA LEU A 109 8.92 -11.87 -1.29
C LEU A 109 7.68 -11.36 -0.55
N ASP A 110 7.61 -11.52 0.77
CA ASP A 110 6.48 -11.05 1.58
C ASP A 110 6.29 -9.52 1.46
N ILE A 111 7.41 -8.77 1.52
CA ILE A 111 7.40 -7.32 1.32
C ILE A 111 6.92 -6.97 -0.09
N LEU A 112 7.45 -7.64 -1.12
CA LEU A 112 7.06 -7.40 -2.50
C LEU A 112 5.57 -7.67 -2.72
N GLU A 113 5.02 -8.75 -2.15
CA GLU A 113 3.61 -9.11 -2.29
C GLU A 113 2.70 -8.09 -1.59
N ALA A 114 3.06 -7.67 -0.38
CA ALA A 114 2.35 -6.62 0.34
C ALA A 114 2.29 -5.31 -0.47
N LEU A 115 3.44 -4.86 -1.00
CA LEU A 115 3.51 -3.66 -1.84
C LEU A 115 2.67 -3.77 -3.12
N ARG A 116 2.70 -4.94 -3.78
CA ARG A 116 1.91 -5.19 -5.01
C ARG A 116 0.42 -5.13 -4.72
N ASN A 117 -0.03 -5.75 -3.64
CA ASN A 117 -1.43 -5.78 -3.25
C ASN A 117 -1.95 -4.36 -2.95
N ASP A 118 -1.22 -3.59 -2.14
CA ASP A 118 -1.61 -2.22 -1.80
C ASP A 118 -1.67 -1.31 -3.04
N LEU A 119 -0.66 -1.37 -3.92
CA LEU A 119 -0.65 -0.61 -5.17
C LEU A 119 -1.78 -1.03 -6.11
N ASN A 120 -1.98 -2.33 -6.31
CA ASN A 120 -3.01 -2.83 -7.21
C ASN A 120 -4.41 -2.42 -6.72
N ASN A 121 -4.66 -2.51 -5.42
CA ASN A 121 -5.92 -2.07 -4.82
C ASN A 121 -6.15 -0.57 -5.04
N ALA A 122 -5.15 0.27 -4.76
CA ALA A 122 -5.25 1.71 -4.93
C ALA A 122 -5.43 2.13 -6.41
N ILE A 123 -4.68 1.51 -7.33
CA ILE A 123 -4.79 1.77 -8.77
C ILE A 123 -6.18 1.39 -9.31
N ASN A 124 -6.78 0.31 -8.81
CA ASN A 124 -8.09 -0.14 -9.26
C ASN A 124 -9.24 0.81 -8.92
N LEU A 125 -9.04 1.77 -8.01
CA LEU A 125 -10.04 2.82 -7.73
C LEU A 125 -10.25 3.74 -8.94
N PHE A 126 -9.27 3.89 -9.83
CA PHE A 126 -9.29 4.82 -10.95
C PHE A 126 -9.73 4.17 -12.29
N LYS A 127 -10.35 2.99 -12.24
CA LYS A 127 -10.80 2.23 -13.41
C LYS A 127 -12.29 2.34 -13.64
#